data_AF-A0A4U0PI49-F1
#
_entry.id   AF-A0A4U0PI49-F1
#
_cell.length_a   1.000
_cell.length_b   1.000
_cell.length_c   1.000
_cell.angle_alpha   90.00
_cell.angle_beta   90.00
_cell.angle_gamma   90.00
#
_symmetry.space_group_name_H-M   'P 1'
#
loop_
_entity.id
_entity.type
_entity.pdbx_description
1 polymer ?
#
loop_
_entity_poly.entity_id
_entity_poly.type
_entity_poly.pdbx_seq_one_letter_code
_entity_poly.pdbx_strand_id
1 'polypeptide(L)'
;VVDALRTLLDSMPLPPPSVKFEGDQAASDAPLRVLLTSSEQYTSIVRSGNFRTWQANAMARAQLAKQHPLFMGEAGLWNGILVVKMPKPIRFYAGNSLNWCQSVSSATEQTDLVPASFGTQYAVDRALLLGGQALAEAFGKARQTGNPYFWSEKELDHGDKLEILVGMISGKSKVRFEIDHGTQKEITDFGVMAIDTAVKLAA
;
A
#
# COMPACT_ATOMS: atom_id res chain seq x y z
N VAL A 1 9.71 2.85 -16.66
CA VAL A 1 9.11 1.85 -15.75
C VAL A 1 7.77 2.33 -15.20
N VAL A 2 7.69 3.52 -14.59
CA VAL A 2 6.41 4.07 -14.10
C VAL A 2 5.41 4.33 -15.25
N ASP A 3 5.89 4.68 -16.45
CA ASP A 3 5.04 4.79 -17.65
C ASP A 3 4.34 3.47 -18.00
N ALA A 4 5.08 2.37 -18.00
CA ALA A 4 4.52 1.05 -18.29
C ALA A 4 3.49 0.64 -17.23
N LEU A 5 3.73 0.97 -15.96
CA LEU A 5 2.75 0.77 -14.89
C LEU A 5 1.47 1.57 -15.17
N ARG A 6 1.59 2.82 -15.63
CA ARG A 6 0.42 3.62 -15.97
C ARG A 6 -0.33 3.06 -17.18
N THR A 7 0.38 2.69 -18.24
CA THR A 7 -0.23 2.05 -19.41
C THR A 7 -0.98 0.78 -19.03
N LEU A 8 -0.40 -0.05 -18.15
CA LEU A 8 -1.05 -1.24 -17.63
C LEU A 8 -2.36 -0.87 -16.90
N LEU A 9 -2.34 0.11 -16.01
CA LEU A 9 -3.53 0.56 -15.28
C LEU A 9 -4.61 1.13 -16.20
N ASP A 10 -4.26 1.85 -17.26
CA ASP A 10 -5.21 2.39 -18.23
C ASP A 10 -5.83 1.31 -19.11
N SER A 11 -5.10 0.22 -19.37
CA SER A 11 -5.60 -0.92 -20.15
C SER A 11 -6.49 -1.87 -19.36
N MET A 12 -6.51 -1.78 -18.03
CA MET A 12 -7.30 -2.67 -17.18
C MET A 12 -8.79 -2.36 -17.32
N PRO A 13 -9.65 -3.39 -17.50
CA PRO A 13 -11.11 -3.20 -17.51
C PRO A 13 -11.63 -2.61 -16.19
N LEU A 14 -11.02 -3.04 -15.08
CA LEU A 14 -11.37 -2.64 -13.72
C LEU A 14 -10.10 -2.30 -12.94
N PRO A 15 -9.55 -1.09 -13.12
CA PRO A 15 -8.36 -0.69 -12.39
C PRO A 15 -8.68 -0.43 -10.92
N PRO A 16 -7.68 -0.54 -10.01
CA PRO A 16 -7.83 -0.13 -8.61
C PRO A 16 -8.48 1.25 -8.50
N PRO A 17 -9.51 1.46 -7.66
CA PRO A 17 -10.16 2.76 -7.51
C PRO A 17 -9.17 3.83 -7.08
N SER A 18 -9.47 5.09 -7.42
CA SER A 18 -8.60 6.21 -7.03
C SER A 18 -8.62 6.46 -5.52
N VAL A 19 -7.48 6.89 -5.00
CA VAL A 19 -7.34 7.40 -3.64
C VAL A 19 -7.81 8.86 -3.63
N LYS A 20 -8.72 9.19 -2.72
CA LYS A 20 -9.21 10.55 -2.52
C LYS A 20 -8.76 11.04 -1.16
N PHE A 21 -8.04 12.16 -1.15
CA PHE A 21 -7.62 12.82 0.09
C PHE A 21 -8.66 13.85 0.50
N GLU A 22 -8.84 14.01 1.80
CA GLU A 22 -9.75 15.02 2.32
C GLU A 22 -9.30 16.43 1.91
N GLY A 23 -10.22 17.21 1.35
CA GLY A 23 -9.94 18.57 0.90
C GLY A 23 -9.23 18.70 -0.45
N ASP A 24 -8.95 17.59 -1.14
CA ASP A 24 -8.44 17.60 -2.51
C ASP A 24 -9.56 17.93 -3.52
N GLN A 25 -9.57 19.17 -4.00
CA GLN A 25 -10.59 19.66 -4.92
C GLN A 25 -10.52 18.99 -6.30
N ALA A 26 -9.35 18.48 -6.69
CA ALA A 26 -9.14 17.87 -8.01
C ALA A 26 -9.23 16.33 -7.96
N ALA A 27 -9.68 15.76 -6.84
CA ALA A 27 -9.77 14.30 -6.61
C ALA A 27 -10.69 13.59 -7.61
N SER A 28 -11.71 14.28 -8.12
CA SER A 28 -12.65 13.72 -9.10
C SER A 28 -12.14 13.86 -10.54
N ASP A 29 -11.56 15.01 -10.90
CA ASP A 29 -11.15 15.30 -12.28
C ASP A 29 -9.78 14.70 -12.63
N ALA A 30 -8.89 14.60 -11.66
CA ALA A 30 -7.56 14.03 -11.82
C ALA A 30 -7.35 12.92 -10.77
N PRO A 31 -7.74 11.66 -11.09
CA PRO A 31 -7.69 10.55 -10.16
C PRO A 31 -6.25 10.16 -9.80
N LEU A 32 -6.03 9.89 -8.51
CA LEU A 32 -4.72 9.55 -7.95
C LEU A 32 -4.66 8.09 -7.49
N ARG A 33 -3.47 7.51 -7.56
CA ARG A 33 -3.09 6.25 -6.89
C ARG A 33 -1.75 6.46 -6.19
N VAL A 34 -1.52 5.76 -5.08
CA VAL A 34 -0.29 5.94 -4.30
C VAL A 34 0.62 4.75 -4.51
N LEU A 35 1.81 4.97 -5.07
CA LEU A 35 2.84 3.97 -5.20
C LEU A 35 3.82 4.11 -4.05
N LEU A 36 3.74 3.18 -3.10
CA LEU A 36 4.72 3.03 -2.04
C LEU A 36 5.95 2.30 -2.60
N THR A 37 7.13 2.88 -2.45
CA THR A 37 8.40 2.31 -2.96
C THR A 37 9.44 2.16 -1.86
N SER A 38 10.32 1.18 -2.00
CA SER A 38 11.51 1.07 -1.16
C SER A 38 12.48 2.23 -1.41
N SER A 39 13.45 2.42 -0.50
CA SER A 39 14.52 3.41 -0.69
C SER A 39 15.31 3.22 -1.99
N GLU A 40 15.60 1.98 -2.38
CA GLU A 40 16.38 1.69 -3.59
C GLU A 40 15.57 1.90 -4.85
N GLN A 41 14.31 1.45 -4.85
CA GLN A 41 13.36 1.73 -5.94
C GLN A 41 13.19 3.23 -6.13
N TYR A 42 12.94 3.96 -5.04
CA TYR A 42 12.80 5.41 -5.05
C TYR A 42 14.06 6.09 -5.60
N THR A 43 15.25 5.68 -5.14
CA THR A 43 16.52 6.26 -5.61
C THR A 43 16.76 6.00 -7.10
N SER A 44 16.37 4.83 -7.61
CA SER A 44 16.44 4.55 -9.05
C SER A 44 15.52 5.45 -9.87
N ILE A 45 14.33 5.77 -9.35
CA ILE A 45 13.39 6.73 -9.94
C ILE A 45 13.98 8.14 -9.91
N VAL A 46 14.57 8.58 -8.79
CA VAL A 46 15.20 9.90 -8.69
C VAL A 46 16.32 10.07 -9.72
N ARG A 47 17.13 9.03 -9.95
CA ARG A 47 18.22 9.03 -10.92
C ARG A 47 17.76 9.06 -12.39
N SER A 48 16.47 8.85 -12.68
CA SER A 48 15.93 8.83 -14.05
C SER A 48 15.80 10.21 -14.72
N GLY A 49 16.25 11.29 -14.05
CA GLY A 49 16.45 12.62 -14.64
C GLY A 49 15.26 13.59 -14.53
N ASN A 50 14.02 13.09 -14.53
CA ASN A 50 12.81 13.95 -14.55
C ASN A 50 12.11 14.11 -13.19
N PHE A 51 12.72 13.61 -12.11
CA PHE A 51 12.06 13.54 -10.81
C PHE A 51 11.73 14.91 -10.21
N ARG A 52 12.52 15.96 -10.51
CA ARG A 52 12.22 17.33 -10.06
C ARG A 52 10.88 17.85 -10.62
N THR A 53 10.55 17.49 -11.86
CA THR A 53 9.24 17.81 -12.45
C THR A 53 8.13 17.08 -11.72
N TRP A 54 8.35 15.84 -11.30
CA TRP A 54 7.36 15.06 -10.54
C TRP A 54 7.12 15.66 -9.16
N GLN A 55 8.17 16.16 -8.50
CA GLN A 55 8.05 16.90 -7.24
C GLN A 55 7.26 18.20 -7.44
N ALA A 56 7.51 18.95 -8.51
CA ALA A 56 6.75 20.16 -8.83
C ALA A 56 5.26 19.85 -9.04
N ASN A 57 4.94 18.76 -9.74
CA ASN A 57 3.55 18.30 -9.92
C ASN A 57 2.89 17.90 -8.59
N ALA A 58 3.63 17.23 -7.70
CA ALA A 58 3.12 16.88 -6.37
C ALA A 58 2.83 18.14 -5.55
N MET A 59 3.71 19.12 -5.57
CA MET A 59 3.52 20.42 -4.91
C MET A 59 2.33 21.21 -5.49
N ALA A 60 2.15 21.20 -6.81
CA ALA A 60 0.99 21.82 -7.45
C ALA A 60 -0.33 21.15 -7.00
N ARG A 61 -0.34 19.82 -6.90
CA ARG A 61 -1.50 19.09 -6.35
C ARG A 61 -1.72 19.38 -4.87
N ALA A 62 -0.64 19.54 -4.09
CA ALA A 62 -0.72 19.90 -2.67
C ALA A 62 -1.50 21.20 -2.45
N GLN A 63 -1.32 22.21 -3.32
CA GLN A 63 -2.03 23.49 -3.22
C GLN A 63 -3.55 23.33 -3.35
N LEU A 64 -4.00 22.38 -4.18
CA LEU A 64 -5.42 22.04 -4.36
C LEU A 64 -5.97 21.12 -3.27
N ALA A 65 -5.10 20.47 -2.51
CA ALA A 65 -5.41 19.54 -1.44
C ALA A 65 -5.10 20.10 -0.04
N LYS A 66 -5.30 21.42 0.14
CA LYS A 66 -5.06 22.13 1.42
C LYS A 66 -3.69 21.86 2.04
N GLN A 67 -2.66 21.73 1.21
CA GLN A 67 -1.30 21.38 1.63
C GLN A 67 -1.25 20.08 2.43
N HIS A 68 -1.93 19.03 1.95
CA HIS A 68 -1.91 17.73 2.61
C HIS A 68 -0.47 17.18 2.72
N PRO A 69 0.00 16.75 3.91
CA PRO A 69 1.40 16.39 4.15
C PRO A 69 1.98 15.30 3.23
N LEU A 70 1.16 14.34 2.77
CA LEU A 70 1.60 13.31 1.81
C LEU A 70 2.15 13.87 0.49
N PHE A 71 1.70 15.05 0.06
CA PHE A 71 2.24 15.70 -1.15
C PHE A 71 3.43 16.61 -0.83
N MET A 72 3.63 16.94 0.45
CA MET A 72 4.66 17.85 0.91
C MET A 72 5.91 17.05 1.30
N GLY A 73 7.05 17.38 0.69
CA GLY A 73 8.34 16.73 0.95
C GLY A 73 8.89 16.06 -0.30
N GLU A 74 9.33 14.81 -0.17
CA GLU A 74 10.01 14.08 -1.23
C GLU A 74 9.06 13.30 -2.17
N ALA A 75 7.75 13.55 -2.10
CA ALA A 75 6.78 12.88 -2.97
C ALA A 75 6.94 13.32 -4.44
N GLY A 76 6.78 12.37 -5.37
CA GLY A 76 6.80 12.65 -6.82
C GLY A 76 5.49 12.25 -7.46
N LEU A 77 4.83 13.17 -8.17
CA LEU A 77 3.59 12.89 -8.90
C LEU A 77 3.87 12.74 -10.40
N TRP A 78 3.55 11.56 -10.94
CA TRP A 78 3.67 11.26 -12.37
C TRP A 78 2.41 10.60 -12.90
N ASN A 79 1.75 11.25 -13.87
CA ASN A 79 0.60 10.71 -14.59
C ASN A 79 -0.48 10.05 -13.69
N GLY A 80 -0.84 10.73 -12.60
CA GLY A 80 -1.82 10.25 -11.62
C GLY A 80 -1.30 9.21 -10.60
N ILE A 81 0.00 8.92 -10.58
CA ILE A 81 0.64 8.05 -9.60
C ILE A 81 1.52 8.91 -8.68
N LEU A 82 1.15 8.96 -7.39
CA LEU A 82 1.93 9.61 -6.35
C LEU A 82 2.94 8.60 -5.78
N VAL A 83 4.22 8.82 -6.06
CA VAL A 83 5.31 7.98 -5.57
C VAL A 83 5.75 8.48 -4.20
N VAL A 84 5.66 7.61 -3.19
CA VAL A 84 6.04 7.89 -1.80
C VAL A 84 6.97 6.79 -1.31
N LYS A 85 8.02 7.19 -0.59
CA LYS A 85 8.98 6.26 0.00
C LYS A 85 8.42 5.61 1.26
N MET A 86 8.53 4.28 1.35
CA MET A 86 8.18 3.52 2.55
C MET A 86 9.24 3.70 3.65
N PRO A 87 8.84 3.77 4.92
CA PRO A 87 9.79 3.82 6.03
C PRO A 87 10.58 2.52 6.19
N LYS A 88 9.94 1.38 5.90
CA LYS A 88 10.56 0.05 5.94
C LYS A 88 10.34 -0.65 4.60
N PRO A 89 11.41 -1.07 3.90
CA PRO A 89 11.27 -1.81 2.65
C PRO A 89 10.79 -3.25 2.91
N ILE A 90 9.97 -3.76 2.00
CA ILE A 90 9.66 -5.19 1.92
C ILE A 90 10.67 -5.79 0.94
N ARG A 91 11.65 -6.51 1.48
CA ARG A 91 12.82 -6.99 0.74
C ARG A 91 12.98 -8.49 0.86
N PHE A 92 13.34 -9.13 -0.25
CA PHE A 92 13.66 -10.55 -0.35
C PHE A 92 15.08 -10.71 -0.89
N TYR A 93 15.94 -11.33 -0.10
CA TYR A 93 17.33 -11.62 -0.48
C TYR A 93 17.44 -12.89 -1.31
N ALA A 94 18.60 -13.12 -1.93
CA ALA A 94 18.89 -14.34 -2.65
C ALA A 94 18.54 -15.60 -1.82
N GLY A 95 17.80 -16.53 -2.41
CA GLY A 95 17.31 -17.74 -1.75
C GLY A 95 16.11 -17.56 -0.82
N ASN A 96 15.57 -16.34 -0.63
CA ASN A 96 14.32 -16.15 0.10
C ASN A 96 13.13 -16.65 -0.73
N SER A 97 12.13 -17.20 -0.04
CA SER A 97 10.87 -17.62 -0.63
C SER A 97 9.91 -16.46 -0.86
N LEU A 98 9.24 -16.47 -2.01
CA LEU A 98 8.21 -15.55 -2.44
C LEU A 98 6.94 -16.33 -2.73
N ASN A 99 5.88 -16.05 -1.99
CA ASN A 99 4.56 -16.63 -2.27
C ASN A 99 3.78 -15.74 -3.24
N TRP A 100 3.12 -16.36 -4.21
CA TRP A 100 2.29 -15.70 -5.20
C TRP A 100 1.17 -16.63 -5.70
N CYS A 101 0.09 -16.05 -6.23
CA CYS A 101 -0.99 -16.83 -6.84
C CYS A 101 -0.81 -16.85 -8.36
N GLN A 102 -0.67 -18.03 -8.96
CA GLN A 102 -0.52 -18.19 -10.40
C GLN A 102 -1.85 -18.11 -11.16
N SER A 103 -2.94 -18.53 -10.52
CA SER A 103 -4.28 -18.52 -11.11
C SER A 103 -5.02 -17.25 -10.75
N VAL A 104 -5.82 -16.75 -11.68
CA VAL A 104 -6.78 -15.65 -11.48
C VAL A 104 -8.09 -16.12 -10.82
N SER A 105 -8.34 -17.43 -10.78
CA SER A 105 -9.57 -18.03 -10.24
C SER A 105 -9.37 -18.78 -8.91
N SER A 106 -8.14 -18.82 -8.38
CA SER A 106 -7.82 -19.51 -7.12
C SER A 106 -6.87 -18.69 -6.24
N ALA A 107 -7.11 -18.76 -4.93
CA ALA A 107 -6.24 -18.17 -3.92
C ALA A 107 -5.11 -19.11 -3.45
N THR A 108 -4.95 -20.29 -4.07
CA THR A 108 -3.85 -21.20 -3.75
C THR A 108 -2.51 -20.54 -4.09
N GLU A 109 -1.66 -20.38 -3.06
CA GLU A 109 -0.32 -19.82 -3.22
C GLU A 109 0.65 -20.87 -3.77
N GLN A 110 1.51 -20.43 -4.67
CA GLN A 110 2.73 -21.09 -5.12
C GLN A 110 3.91 -20.38 -4.47
N THR A 111 5.01 -21.11 -4.26
CA THR A 111 6.24 -20.55 -3.72
C THR A 111 7.32 -20.60 -4.79
N ASP A 112 7.96 -19.45 -5.02
CA ASP A 112 9.17 -19.34 -5.83
C ASP A 112 10.34 -18.85 -4.96
N LEU A 113 11.57 -18.96 -5.45
CA LEU A 113 12.77 -18.52 -4.76
C LEU A 113 13.43 -17.35 -5.51
N VAL A 114 13.89 -16.35 -4.77
CA VAL A 114 14.77 -15.33 -5.34
C VAL A 114 16.04 -16.03 -5.88
N PRO A 115 16.43 -15.80 -7.15
CA PRO A 115 17.57 -16.49 -7.74
C PRO A 115 18.84 -16.36 -6.90
N ALA A 116 19.52 -17.48 -6.64
CA ALA A 116 20.77 -17.49 -5.90
C ALA A 116 21.87 -16.63 -6.55
N SER A 117 21.78 -16.42 -7.86
CA SER A 117 22.69 -15.56 -8.64
C SER A 117 22.65 -14.09 -8.24
N PHE A 118 21.64 -13.64 -7.50
CA PHE A 118 21.60 -12.27 -6.95
C PHE A 118 22.72 -12.04 -5.92
N GLY A 119 23.19 -13.10 -5.27
CA GLY A 119 24.26 -13.04 -4.27
C GLY A 119 24.01 -11.97 -3.21
N THR A 120 25.04 -11.17 -2.92
CA THR A 120 24.97 -10.02 -2.00
C THR A 120 24.80 -8.68 -2.72
N GLN A 121 24.69 -8.68 -4.05
CA GLN A 121 24.68 -7.46 -4.86
C GLN A 121 23.27 -6.99 -5.19
N TYR A 122 22.31 -7.91 -5.23
CA TYR A 122 20.94 -7.63 -5.61
C TYR A 122 19.95 -8.24 -4.62
N ALA A 123 18.78 -7.64 -4.54
CA ALA A 123 17.62 -8.17 -3.85
C ALA A 123 16.36 -7.88 -4.67
N VAL A 124 15.25 -8.49 -4.31
CA VAL A 124 13.92 -8.12 -4.82
C VAL A 124 13.26 -7.23 -3.78
N ASP A 125 12.90 -6.01 -4.18
CA ASP A 125 12.07 -5.11 -3.36
C ASP A 125 10.65 -5.10 -3.91
N ARG A 126 9.67 -5.15 -2.99
CA ARG A 126 8.25 -5.05 -3.31
C ARG A 126 7.76 -3.63 -3.11
N ALA A 127 7.31 -3.01 -4.20
CA ALA A 127 6.50 -1.81 -4.16
C ALA A 127 5.01 -2.17 -4.00
N LEU A 128 4.24 -1.28 -3.39
CA LEU A 128 2.80 -1.46 -3.21
C LEU A 128 2.06 -0.28 -3.84
N LEU A 129 1.28 -0.54 -4.88
CA LEU A 129 0.37 0.44 -5.44
C LEU A 129 -0.97 0.34 -4.72
N LEU A 130 -1.31 1.37 -3.96
CA LEU A 130 -2.54 1.49 -3.20
C LEU A 130 -3.64 2.15 -4.03
N GLY A 131 -4.79 1.48 -4.11
CA GLY A 131 -6.06 2.04 -4.53
C GLY A 131 -6.87 2.59 -3.35
N GLY A 132 -8.03 3.19 -3.64
CA GLY A 132 -8.91 3.82 -2.65
C GLY A 132 -9.58 2.85 -1.65
N GLN A 133 -9.47 1.53 -1.86
CA GLN A 133 -10.14 0.50 -1.04
C GLN A 133 -9.18 -0.64 -0.66
N ALA A 134 -7.99 -0.29 -0.16
CA ALA A 134 -6.94 -1.25 0.18
C ALA A 134 -7.25 -2.16 1.38
N LEU A 135 -7.91 -1.62 2.41
CA LEU A 135 -8.12 -2.28 3.70
C LEU A 135 -9.54 -1.97 4.20
N ALA A 136 -10.24 -2.99 4.69
CA ALA A 136 -11.45 -2.81 5.47
C ALA A 136 -11.12 -3.02 6.95
N GLU A 137 -11.54 -2.07 7.78
CA GLU A 137 -11.48 -2.18 9.24
C GLU A 137 -12.91 -2.11 9.79
N ALA A 138 -13.27 -3.10 10.60
CA ALA A 138 -14.55 -3.19 11.26
C ALA A 138 -14.34 -3.06 12.77
N PHE A 139 -15.17 -2.24 13.40
CA PHE A 139 -15.14 -2.03 14.85
C PHE A 139 -16.32 -2.77 15.50
N GLY A 140 -16.01 -3.56 16.53
CA GLY A 140 -17.01 -4.30 17.30
C GLY A 140 -17.50 -3.50 18.50
N LYS A 141 -18.74 -3.75 18.91
CA LYS A 141 -19.32 -3.14 20.11
C LYS A 141 -18.84 -3.88 21.36
N ALA A 142 -18.11 -3.22 22.26
CA ALA A 142 -17.82 -3.81 23.57
C ALA A 142 -19.10 -3.91 24.40
N ARG A 143 -19.29 -5.03 25.10
CA ARG A 143 -20.49 -5.29 25.91
C ARG A 143 -20.70 -4.25 27.00
N GLN A 144 -19.63 -3.79 27.66
CA GLN A 144 -19.74 -2.88 28.80
C GLN A 144 -19.98 -1.43 28.38
N THR A 145 -19.21 -0.90 27.44
CA THR A 145 -19.25 0.54 27.09
C THR A 145 -20.11 0.83 25.87
N GLY A 146 -20.44 -0.18 25.07
CA GLY A 146 -21.05 0.00 23.77
C GLY A 146 -20.12 0.62 22.72
N ASN A 147 -18.87 0.95 23.09
CA ASN A 147 -17.87 1.53 22.21
C ASN A 147 -16.80 0.47 21.85
N PRO A 148 -16.08 0.64 20.74
CA PRO A 148 -15.04 -0.32 20.33
C PRO A 148 -13.81 -0.33 21.24
N TYR A 149 -13.54 0.81 21.87
CA TYR A 149 -12.50 0.96 22.88
C TYR A 149 -13.13 0.97 24.26
N PHE A 150 -12.48 0.30 25.22
CA PHE A 150 -12.92 0.32 26.60
C PHE A 150 -11.75 0.32 27.57
N TRP A 151 -12.03 0.91 28.73
CA TRP A 151 -11.12 1.08 29.84
C TRP A 151 -11.82 0.52 31.08
N SER A 152 -11.14 -0.35 31.81
CA SER A 152 -11.66 -0.95 33.04
C SER A 152 -10.59 -0.90 34.12
N GLU A 153 -10.91 -0.26 35.23
CA GLU A 153 -10.07 -0.24 36.42
C GLU A 153 -10.73 -1.06 37.51
N LYS A 154 -9.93 -1.86 38.22
CA LYS A 154 -10.41 -2.59 39.38
C LYS A 154 -9.30 -2.70 40.41
N GLU A 155 -9.63 -2.37 41.65
CA GLU A 155 -8.78 -2.66 42.79
C GLU A 155 -8.89 -4.15 43.16
N LEU A 156 -7.75 -4.80 43.24
CA LEU A 156 -7.56 -6.16 43.69
C LEU A 156 -6.86 -6.16 45.05
N ASP A 157 -6.91 -7.31 45.73
CA ASP A 157 -6.16 -7.54 46.97
C ASP A 157 -6.43 -6.48 48.06
N HIS A 158 -7.71 -6.24 48.38
CA HIS A 158 -8.15 -5.29 49.41
C HIS A 158 -7.66 -3.84 49.24
N GLY A 159 -7.42 -3.39 48.00
CA GLY A 159 -6.99 -2.02 47.70
C GLY A 159 -5.46 -1.85 47.62
N ASP A 160 -4.70 -2.95 47.73
CA ASP A 160 -3.24 -2.93 47.60
C ASP A 160 -2.78 -2.93 46.12
N LYS A 161 -3.63 -3.39 45.18
CA LYS A 161 -3.26 -3.51 43.76
C LYS A 161 -4.30 -2.91 42.84
N LEU A 162 -3.86 -2.05 41.92
CA LEU A 162 -4.68 -1.52 40.85
C LEU A 162 -4.45 -2.33 39.57
N GLU A 163 -5.50 -2.96 39.05
CA GLU A 163 -5.48 -3.58 37.73
C GLU A 163 -6.19 -2.66 36.72
N ILE A 164 -5.50 -2.39 35.61
CA ILE A 164 -6.02 -1.60 34.50
C ILE A 164 -6.04 -2.48 33.25
N LEU A 165 -7.21 -2.58 32.64
CA LEU A 165 -7.41 -3.23 31.36
C LEU A 165 -7.85 -2.20 30.32
N VAL A 166 -7.07 -2.11 29.25
CA VAL A 166 -7.39 -1.34 28.05
C VAL A 166 -7.60 -2.31 26.90
N GLY A 167 -8.78 -2.25 26.28
CA GLY A 167 -9.18 -3.19 25.25
C GLY A 167 -9.76 -2.50 24.01
N MET A 168 -9.58 -3.14 22.86
CA MET A 168 -10.13 -2.73 21.58
C MET A 168 -10.74 -3.94 20.88
N ILE A 169 -11.96 -3.79 20.35
CA ILE A 169 -12.58 -4.80 19.49
C ILE A 169 -12.57 -4.29 18.05
N SER A 170 -11.68 -4.84 17.24
CA SER A 170 -11.53 -4.50 15.83
C SER A 170 -11.09 -5.69 14.99
N GLY A 171 -11.55 -5.77 13.75
CA GLY A 171 -11.06 -6.70 12.74
C GLY A 171 -10.61 -5.94 11.50
N LYS A 172 -9.43 -6.28 10.96
CA LYS A 172 -8.92 -5.69 9.72
C LYS A 172 -8.66 -6.79 8.69
N SER A 173 -9.14 -6.59 7.47
CA SER A 173 -8.93 -7.52 6.36
C SER A 173 -8.65 -6.75 5.08
N LYS A 174 -7.79 -7.33 4.25
CA LYS A 174 -7.63 -6.87 2.87
C LYS A 174 -8.94 -7.09 2.11
N VAL A 175 -9.27 -6.15 1.23
CA VAL A 175 -10.47 -6.21 0.39
C VAL A 175 -10.15 -6.98 -0.88
N ARG A 176 -10.97 -7.99 -1.19
CA ARG A 176 -10.86 -8.85 -2.38
C ARG A 176 -12.27 -9.26 -2.78
N PHE A 177 -12.57 -9.20 -4.08
CA PHE A 177 -13.88 -9.56 -4.59
C PHE A 177 -13.75 -10.60 -5.71
N GLU A 178 -14.72 -11.51 -5.76
CA GLU A 178 -14.90 -12.37 -6.93
C GLU A 178 -15.76 -11.60 -7.94
N ILE A 179 -15.17 -11.23 -9.07
CA ILE A 179 -15.83 -10.47 -10.13
C ILE A 179 -16.13 -11.40 -11.29
N ASP A 180 -17.32 -11.26 -11.88
CA ASP A 180 -17.63 -11.87 -13.16
C ASP A 180 -17.13 -11.00 -14.32
N HIS A 181 -16.13 -11.48 -15.06
CA HIS A 181 -15.60 -10.83 -16.27
C HIS A 181 -16.37 -11.23 -17.54
N GLY A 182 -17.49 -11.94 -17.40
CA GLY A 182 -18.34 -12.44 -18.48
C GLY A 182 -17.90 -13.79 -19.04
N THR A 183 -16.59 -14.04 -19.11
CA THR A 183 -16.04 -15.34 -19.53
C THR A 183 -15.77 -16.27 -18.36
N GLN A 184 -15.34 -15.71 -17.23
CA GLN A 184 -15.07 -16.43 -16.00
C GLN A 184 -15.14 -15.49 -14.79
N LYS A 185 -15.25 -16.08 -13.61
CA LYS A 185 -15.14 -15.35 -12.35
C LYS A 185 -13.70 -15.33 -11.88
N GLU A 186 -13.20 -14.14 -11.59
CA GLU A 186 -11.82 -13.91 -11.17
C GLU A 186 -11.77 -13.30 -9.78
N ILE A 187 -10.83 -13.78 -8.98
CA ILE A 187 -10.53 -13.24 -7.66
C ILE A 187 -9.69 -11.98 -7.86
N THR A 188 -10.35 -10.82 -7.85
CA THR A 188 -9.73 -9.55 -8.17
C THR A 188 -9.47 -8.73 -6.91
N ASP A 189 -8.27 -8.16 -6.88
CA ASP A 189 -7.80 -7.26 -5.85
C ASP A 189 -7.87 -5.83 -6.35
N PHE A 190 -8.81 -5.05 -5.81
CA PHE A 190 -8.93 -3.63 -6.12
C PHE A 190 -8.09 -2.77 -5.19
N GLY A 191 -7.61 -3.35 -4.09
CA GLY A 191 -7.08 -2.58 -2.99
C GLY A 191 -5.60 -2.27 -3.13
N VAL A 192 -4.81 -3.31 -3.46
CA VAL A 192 -3.35 -3.22 -3.47
C VAL A 192 -2.75 -4.11 -4.55
N MET A 193 -1.96 -3.53 -5.44
CA MET A 193 -1.11 -4.28 -6.37
C MET A 193 0.33 -4.33 -5.84
N ALA A 194 0.87 -5.55 -5.71
CA ALA A 194 2.26 -5.77 -5.37
C ALA A 194 3.12 -5.77 -6.65
N ILE A 195 4.22 -5.04 -6.65
CA ILE A 195 5.12 -4.91 -7.79
C ILE A 195 6.52 -5.25 -7.30
N ASP A 196 7.01 -6.42 -7.70
CA ASP A 196 8.32 -6.92 -7.33
C ASP A 196 9.35 -6.51 -8.38
N THR A 197 10.45 -5.89 -7.95
CA THR A 197 11.53 -5.45 -8.85
C THR A 197 12.89 -5.80 -8.29
N ALA A 198 13.81 -6.19 -9.17
CA ALA A 198 15.22 -6.33 -8.80
C ALA A 198 15.82 -4.95 -8.47
N VAL A 199 16.49 -4.86 -7.32
CA VAL A 199 17.22 -3.66 -6.88
C VAL A 199 18.66 -4.02 -6.57
N LYS A 200 19.56 -3.06 -6.81
CA LYS A 200 20.95 -3.16 -6.35
C LYS A 200 21.00 -2.80 -4.88
N LEU A 201 21.70 -3.62 -4.09
CA LEU A 201 21.94 -3.34 -2.68
C LEU A 201 23.05 -2.27 -2.55
N ALA A 202 22.87 -1.34 -1.62
CA ALA A 202 23.97 -0.49 -1.17
C ALA A 202 25.07 -1.40 -0.58
N ALA A 203 26.30 -1.25 -1.07
CA ALA A 203 27.46 -2.02 -0.63
C ALA A 203 27.86 -1.66 0.80
#